data_AF-A0A8S3FDM7-F1
#
_entry.id   AF-A0A8S3FDM7-F1
#
_cell.length_a   1.000
_cell.length_b   1.000
_cell.length_c   1.000
_cell.angle_alpha   90.00
_cell.angle_beta   90.00
_cell.angle_gamma   90.00
#
_symmetry.space_group_name_H-M   'P 1'
#
loop_
_entity.id
_entity.type
_entity.pdbx_description
1 polymer ?
#
loop_
_entity_poly.entity_id
_entity_poly.type
_entity_poly.pdbx_seq_one_letter_code
_entity_poly.pdbx_strand_id
1 'polypeptide(L)'
;SLFICIHRGDYDALLSWPFSHRVTFTLLDQNEDVNNRRHLNCSVKPNVCKENNPFLDRPIAERNASFGCPRFAELDAMTKCNYVKDDAIFIKVELDSEEMINI
;
A
#
# COMPACT_ATOMS: atom_id res chain seq x y z
N SER A 1 1.04 1.65 -11.93
CA SER A 1 0.15 2.04 -10.82
C SER A 1 0.22 1.00 -9.72
N LEU A 2 -0.12 1.33 -8.48
CA LEU A 2 -0.11 0.37 -7.37
C LEU A 2 -1.32 0.60 -6.47
N PHE A 3 -2.00 -0.49 -6.09
CA PHE A 3 -3.25 -0.45 -5.33
C PHE A 3 -3.27 -1.59 -4.32
N ILE A 4 -4.02 -1.40 -3.24
CA ILE A 4 -4.35 -2.42 -2.24
C ILE A 4 -5.86 -2.53 -2.12
N CYS A 5 -6.34 -3.68 -1.66
CA CYS A 5 -7.72 -3.85 -1.22
C CYS A 5 -7.75 -4.63 0.08
N ILE A 6 -8.83 -4.44 0.83
CA ILE A 6 -9.06 -5.10 2.10
C ILE A 6 -9.79 -6.40 1.81
N HIS A 7 -9.24 -7.52 2.29
CA HIS A 7 -9.86 -8.84 2.20
C HIS A 7 -10.58 -9.16 3.49
N ARG A 8 -11.65 -9.95 3.38
CA ARG A 8 -12.35 -10.50 4.54
C ARG A 8 -11.41 -11.40 5.34
N GLY A 9 -11.31 -11.15 6.63
CA GLY A 9 -10.55 -11.96 7.59
C GLY A 9 -11.43 -12.63 8.63
N ASP A 10 -10.91 -13.70 9.24
CA ASP A 10 -11.62 -14.44 10.30
C ASP A 10 -11.85 -13.58 11.55
N TYR A 11 -11.03 -12.56 11.76
CA TYR A 11 -11.04 -11.68 12.92
C TYR A 11 -11.62 -10.29 12.65
N ASP A 12 -12.31 -10.08 11.53
CA ASP A 12 -12.88 -8.77 11.16
C ASP A 12 -13.84 -8.20 12.21
N ALA A 13 -14.45 -9.06 13.04
CA ALA A 13 -15.32 -8.65 14.14
C ALA A 13 -14.58 -7.98 15.31
N LEU A 14 -13.26 -8.18 15.41
CA LEU A 14 -12.39 -7.62 16.45
C LEU A 14 -11.67 -6.35 15.99
N LEU A 15 -11.76 -6.01 14.70
CA LEU A 15 -11.08 -4.85 14.13
C LEU A 15 -12.03 -3.64 14.07
N SER A 16 -11.43 -2.45 14.16
CA SER A 16 -12.15 -1.18 13.96
C SER A 16 -12.42 -0.94 12.48
N TRP A 17 -13.60 -0.40 12.20
CA TRP A 17 -14.03 -0.04 10.84
C TRP A 17 -14.60 1.38 10.80
N PRO A 18 -14.43 2.10 9.68
CA PRO A 18 -13.69 1.70 8.48
C PRO A 18 -12.16 1.78 8.68
N PHE A 19 -11.42 1.12 7.80
CA PHE A 19 -9.96 1.14 7.78
C PHE A 19 -9.42 2.56 7.60
N SER A 20 -8.57 3.00 8.53
CA SER A 20 -8.03 4.37 8.60
C SER A 20 -6.50 4.43 8.59
N HIS A 21 -5.81 3.30 8.61
CA HIS A 21 -4.34 3.26 8.70
C HIS A 21 -3.70 3.81 7.43
N ARG A 22 -2.63 4.60 7.61
CA ARG A 22 -1.81 5.03 6.48
C ARG A 22 -1.13 3.80 5.87
N VAL A 23 -1.21 3.70 4.55
CA VAL A 23 -0.51 2.70 3.75
C VAL A 23 0.63 3.39 3.03
N THR A 24 1.85 2.90 3.19
CA THR A 24 3.00 3.36 2.41
C THR A 24 3.45 2.26 1.47
N PHE A 25 3.43 2.57 0.17
CA PHE A 25 3.99 1.74 -0.86
C PHE A 25 5.41 2.20 -1.19
N THR A 26 6.33 1.26 -1.30
CA THR A 26 7.72 1.54 -1.69
C THR A 26 8.16 0.59 -2.79
N LEU A 27 8.64 1.15 -3.90
CA LEU A 27 9.38 0.39 -4.91
C LEU A 27 10.86 0.46 -4.56
N LEU A 28 11.46 -0.71 -4.33
CA LEU A 28 12.85 -0.80 -3.89
C LEU A 28 13.80 -0.67 -5.08
N ASP A 29 14.57 0.41 -5.09
CA ASP A 29 15.85 0.48 -5.82
C ASP A 29 16.80 -0.63 -5.33
N GLN A 30 17.26 -1.46 -6.26
CA GLN A 30 18.09 -2.64 -6.06
C GLN A 30 19.59 -2.36 -6.27
N ASN A 31 20.03 -1.10 -6.16
CA ASN A 31 21.45 -0.75 -6.17
C ASN A 31 22.23 -1.59 -5.13
N GLU A 32 23.40 -2.10 -5.52
CA GLU A 32 24.25 -2.91 -4.65
C GLU A 32 24.81 -2.09 -3.48
N ASP A 33 25.13 -0.82 -3.73
CA ASP A 33 25.43 0.12 -2.65
C ASP A 33 24.14 0.65 -2.03
N VAL A 34 23.87 0.21 -0.81
CA VAL A 34 22.68 0.58 -0.04
C VAL A 34 22.57 2.10 0.12
N ASN A 35 23.69 2.82 0.21
CA ASN A 35 23.68 4.28 0.36
C ASN A 35 23.23 5.02 -0.90
N ASN A 36 23.30 4.35 -2.06
CA ASN A 36 22.89 4.91 -3.34
C ASN A 36 21.47 4.49 -3.75
N ARG A 37 20.76 3.70 -2.93
CA ARG A 37 19.39 3.30 -3.21
C ARG A 37 18.45 4.49 -3.09
N ARG A 38 17.68 4.74 -4.14
CA ARG A 38 16.67 5.79 -4.20
C ARG A 38 15.29 5.16 -4.35
N HIS A 39 14.73 4.67 -3.26
CA HIS A 39 13.40 4.07 -3.28
C HIS A 39 12.31 5.08 -3.69
N LEU A 40 11.33 4.65 -4.49
CA LEU A 40 10.14 5.45 -4.78
C LEU A 40 9.06 5.14 -3.75
N ASN A 41 8.49 6.17 -3.12
CA ASN A 41 7.50 6.04 -2.07
C ASN A 41 6.18 6.72 -2.45
N CYS A 42 5.06 6.11 -2.09
CA CYS A 42 3.75 6.75 -2.13
C CYS A 42 2.95 6.34 -0.90
N SER A 43 2.56 7.32 -0.09
CA SER A 43 1.75 7.09 1.10
C SER A 43 0.32 7.56 0.88
N VAL A 44 -0.64 6.71 1.22
CA VAL A 44 -2.09 6.99 1.18
C VAL A 44 -2.61 6.92 2.60
N LYS A 45 -3.14 8.04 3.11
CA LYS A 45 -3.96 8.04 4.33
C LYS A 45 -5.44 7.99 3.91
N PRO A 46 -6.18 6.92 4.23
CA PRO A 46 -7.59 6.83 3.90
C PRO A 46 -8.38 8.02 4.46
N ASN A 47 -9.25 8.60 3.63
CA ASN A 47 -10.25 9.57 4.10
C ASN A 47 -11.52 8.82 4.49
N VAL A 48 -11.85 8.82 5.78
CA VAL A 48 -13.01 8.12 6.31
C VAL A 48 -14.27 8.96 6.07
N CYS A 49 -14.97 8.67 4.98
CA CYS A 49 -16.26 9.26 4.63
C CYS A 49 -17.15 8.21 3.93
N LYS A 50 -18.46 8.44 3.91
CA LYS A 50 -19.46 7.47 3.40
C LYS A 50 -19.19 7.06 1.95
N GLU A 51 -18.68 7.98 1.15
CA GLU A 51 -18.37 7.78 -0.27
C GLU A 51 -17.23 6.76 -0.45
N ASN A 52 -16.35 6.60 0.55
CA ASN A 52 -15.23 5.68 0.52
C ASN A 52 -15.50 4.32 1.19
N ASN A 53 -16.71 4.10 1.75
CA ASN A 53 -17.06 2.81 2.36
C ASN A 53 -16.85 1.59 1.45
N PRO A 54 -17.15 1.65 0.12
CA PRO A 54 -16.88 0.51 -0.76
C PRO A 54 -15.41 0.05 -0.82
N PHE A 55 -14.48 0.91 -0.38
CA PHE A 55 -13.04 0.64 -0.33
C PHE A 55 -12.56 0.32 1.09
N LEU A 56 -13.10 1.01 2.10
CA LEU A 56 -12.53 1.06 3.45
C LEU A 56 -13.34 0.34 4.54
N ASP A 57 -14.62 0.08 4.31
CA ASP A 57 -15.50 -0.51 5.33
C ASP A 57 -15.24 -2.02 5.52
N ARG A 58 -15.88 -2.63 6.51
CA ARG A 58 -15.75 -4.08 6.75
C ARG A 58 -16.15 -4.88 5.51
N PRO A 59 -15.28 -5.77 4.98
CA PRO A 59 -15.62 -6.60 3.84
C PRO A 59 -16.84 -7.50 4.10
N ILE A 60 -17.86 -7.37 3.24
CA ILE A 60 -19.02 -8.27 3.23
C ILE A 60 -18.75 -9.46 2.28
N ALA A 61 -18.17 -9.17 1.12
CA ALA A 61 -17.69 -10.13 0.14
C ALA A 61 -16.24 -10.57 0.44
N GLU A 62 -15.60 -11.28 -0.48
CA GLU A 62 -14.19 -11.71 -0.35
C GLU A 62 -13.23 -10.53 -0.17
N ARG A 63 -13.49 -9.41 -0.86
CA ARG A 63 -12.68 -8.19 -0.79
C ARG A 63 -13.48 -6.93 -1.14
N ASN A 64 -12.98 -5.78 -0.70
CA ASN A 64 -13.47 -4.45 -1.08
C ASN A 64 -12.93 -3.99 -2.45
N ALA A 65 -13.42 -2.84 -2.92
CA ALA A 65 -12.79 -2.11 -4.02
C ALA A 65 -11.38 -1.63 -3.63
N SER A 66 -10.49 -1.52 -4.61
CA SER A 66 -9.08 -1.17 -4.36
C SER A 66 -8.84 0.34 -4.32
N PHE A 67 -7.91 0.77 -3.47
CA PHE A 67 -7.44 2.16 -3.37
C PHE A 67 -5.91 2.20 -3.38
N GLY A 68 -5.32 3.34 -3.76
CA GLY A 68 -3.86 3.43 -3.89
C GLY A 68 -3.38 4.60 -4.75
N CYS A 69 -2.25 4.38 -5.43
CA CYS A 69 -1.51 5.40 -6.17
C CYS A 69 -1.60 5.13 -7.68
N PRO A 70 -2.53 5.79 -8.41
CA PRO A 70 -2.70 5.56 -9.85
C PRO A 70 -1.46 5.96 -10.67
N ARG A 71 -0.69 6.96 -10.22
CA ARG A 71 0.56 7.42 -10.86
C ARG A 71 1.77 7.17 -9.95
N PHE A 72 2.00 5.89 -9.63
CA PHE A 72 3.02 5.49 -8.66
C PHE A 72 4.47 5.60 -9.18
N ALA A 73 4.74 5.04 -10.37
CA ALA A 73 6.07 5.05 -10.98
C ALA A 73 5.94 5.30 -12.48
N GLU A 74 6.82 6.13 -13.02
CA GLU A 74 6.95 6.34 -14.46
C GLU A 74 7.67 5.14 -15.10
N LEU A 75 7.18 4.66 -16.23
CA LEU A 75 7.79 3.52 -16.93
C LEU A 75 9.25 3.80 -17.34
N ASP A 76 9.55 5.05 -17.71
CA ASP A 76 10.90 5.50 -18.01
C ASP A 76 11.84 5.40 -16.80
N ALA A 77 11.34 5.66 -15.59
CA ALA A 77 12.14 5.50 -14.37
C ALA A 77 12.41 4.02 -14.07
N MET A 78 11.46 3.13 -14.36
CA MET A 78 11.62 1.67 -14.18
C MET A 78 12.75 1.10 -15.03
N THR A 79 12.99 1.66 -16.22
CA THR A 79 14.00 1.16 -17.18
C THR A 79 15.37 1.81 -17.01
N LYS A 80 15.44 3.06 -16.53
CA LYS A 80 16.69 3.82 -16.41
C LYS A 80 17.37 3.69 -15.05
N CYS A 81 16.69 3.13 -14.05
CA CYS A 81 17.19 2.98 -12.68
C CYS A 81 17.24 1.50 -12.27
N ASN A 82 17.83 1.18 -11.11
CA ASN A 82 17.96 -0.21 -10.64
C ASN A 82 16.67 -0.75 -9.97
N TYR A 83 15.49 -0.35 -10.43
CA TYR A 83 14.23 -0.88 -9.87
C TYR A 83 13.89 -2.28 -10.38
N VAL A 84 14.38 -2.64 -11.58
CA VAL A 84 14.26 -3.98 -12.17
C VAL A 84 15.66 -4.60 -12.24
N LYS A 85 15.84 -5.78 -11.64
CA LYS A 85 17.07 -6.59 -11.71
C LYS A 85 16.65 -8.05 -11.82
N ASP A 86 17.30 -8.80 -12.70
CA ASP A 86 17.00 -10.22 -12.94
C ASP A 86 15.51 -10.49 -13.21
N ASP A 87 14.89 -9.61 -14.01
CA ASP A 87 13.45 -9.65 -14.36
C ASP A 87 12.50 -9.59 -13.14
N ALA A 88 12.97 -9.02 -12.04
CA ALA A 88 12.22 -8.89 -10.80
C ALA A 88 12.18 -7.45 -10.28
N ILE A 89 11.06 -7.10 -9.65
CA ILE A 89 10.87 -5.90 -8.84
C ILE A 89 10.53 -6.28 -7.40
N PHE A 90 10.85 -5.41 -6.46
CA PHE A 90 10.43 -5.57 -5.06
C PHE A 90 9.57 -4.40 -4.62
N ILE A 91 8.37 -4.74 -4.14
CA ILE A 91 7.42 -3.79 -3.56
C ILE A 91 7.34 -4.07 -2.06
N LYS A 92 7.60 -3.05 -1.24
CA LYS A 92 7.33 -3.06 0.19
C LYS A 92 6.03 -2.31 0.44
N VAL A 93 5.19 -2.86 1.32
CA VAL A 93 3.94 -2.22 1.77
C VAL A 93 3.98 -2.16 3.29
N GLU A 94 3.82 -0.96 3.83
CA GLU A 94 3.83 -0.71 5.27
C GLU A 94 2.50 -0.11 5.72
N LEU A 95 2.02 -0.56 6.88
CA LEU A 95 0.82 -0.05 7.53
C LEU A 95 1.20 0.61 8.85
N ASP A 96 0.83 1.88 9.02
CA ASP A 96 1.05 2.59 10.28
C ASP A 96 0.01 2.11 11.32
N SER A 97 0.43 1.19 12.18
CA SER A 97 -0.41 0.53 13.19
C SER A 97 -0.30 1.16 14.60
N GLU A 98 0.37 2.30 14.74
CA GLU A 98 0.58 2.96 16.04
C GLU A 98 -0.73 3.28 16.78
N GLU A 99 -1.83 3.52 16.05
CA GLU A 99 -3.17 3.74 16.64
C GLU A 99 -3.81 2.46 17.23
N MET A 100 -3.27 1.25 16.98
CA MET A 100 -3.82 -0.02 17.48
C MET A 100 -3.33 -0.42 18.87
N ILE A 101 -2.30 0.24 19.42
CA ILE A 101 -1.66 -0.17 20.69
C ILE A 101 -2.46 0.30 21.93
N ASN A 102 -3.52 1.08 21.75
CA ASN A 102 -4.30 1.68 22.86
C ASN A 102 -5.63 0.96 23.15
N ILE A 103 -5.76 -0.33 22.86
CA ILE A 103 -6.93 -1.15 23.24
C ILE A 103 -6.67 -1.86 24.58
#